data_AF-A0A3D2NCE3-F1
#
_entry.id   AF-A0A3D2NCE3-F1
#
_cell.length_a   1.000
_cell.length_b   1.000
_cell.length_c   1.000
_cell.angle_alpha   90.00
_cell.angle_beta   90.00
_cell.angle_gamma   90.00
#
_symmetry.space_group_name_H-M   'P 1'
#
loop_
_entity.id
_entity.type
_entity.pdbx_description
1 polymer ?
#
loop_
_entity_poly.entity_id
_entity_poly.type
_entity_poly.pdbx_seq_one_letter_code
_entity_poly.pdbx_strand_id
1 'polypeptide(L)'
;LDMADPTDLLDAQSFLIALALRTTADTWPELTEASHERHRESVKAFSELYQRLMDAYGMRMRRGVTIEDFSEALAAIAEGFAIRALQGLEHPRYDLDGDDGMPSGEWTLLGLAVRSLVAGFMVPDDDQDGQRAASGT
;
A
#
# COMPACT_ATOMS: atom_id res chain seq x y z
N LEU A 1 5.85 -15.70 -2.35
CA LEU A 1 6.71 -15.45 -1.18
C LEU A 1 7.12 -16.81 -0.66
N ASP A 2 8.43 -17.09 -0.67
CA ASP A 2 8.98 -18.32 -0.14
C ASP A 2 8.86 -18.26 1.39
N MET A 3 7.88 -18.97 1.95
CA MET A 3 7.53 -18.88 3.39
C MET A 3 8.54 -19.60 4.31
N ALA A 4 9.83 -19.60 3.96
CA ALA A 4 10.86 -20.37 4.65
C ALA A 4 11.95 -19.52 5.33
N ASP A 5 11.86 -18.19 5.28
CA ASP A 5 12.77 -17.32 6.05
C ASP A 5 12.23 -17.12 7.49
N PRO A 6 12.95 -17.55 8.53
CA PRO A 6 12.56 -17.30 9.92
C PRO A 6 12.44 -15.81 10.27
N THR A 7 13.11 -14.90 9.53
CA THR A 7 12.97 -13.45 9.70
C THR A 7 11.61 -12.96 9.19
N ASP A 8 11.14 -13.44 8.03
CA ASP A 8 9.81 -13.10 7.50
C ASP A 8 8.69 -13.56 8.44
N LEU A 9 8.86 -14.72 9.07
CA LEU A 9 7.92 -15.23 10.08
C LEU A 9 7.89 -14.35 11.34
N LEU A 10 9.04 -13.85 11.78
CA LEU A 10 9.15 -12.98 12.96
C LEU A 10 8.58 -11.58 12.69
N ASP A 11 8.81 -11.03 11.49
CA ASP A 11 8.27 -9.74 11.07
C ASP A 11 6.74 -9.80 10.91
N ALA A 12 6.24 -10.89 10.29
CA ALA A 12 4.82 -11.17 10.28
C ALA A 12 4.28 -11.26 11.71
N GLN A 13 4.87 -12.07 12.60
CA GLN A 13 4.40 -12.19 13.98
C GLN A 13 4.40 -10.86 14.75
N SER A 14 5.42 -10.02 14.55
CA SER A 14 5.56 -8.72 15.20
C SER A 14 4.50 -7.72 14.71
N PHE A 15 4.25 -7.68 13.41
CA PHE A 15 3.17 -6.90 12.81
C PHE A 15 1.82 -7.27 13.43
N LEU A 16 1.58 -8.57 13.63
CA LEU A 16 0.32 -9.11 14.14
C LEU A 16 0.06 -8.86 15.61
N ILE A 17 1.06 -9.06 16.46
CA ILE A 17 0.96 -8.71 17.87
C ILE A 17 0.60 -7.24 17.98
N ALA A 18 1.23 -6.40 17.17
CA ALA A 18 0.97 -4.98 17.23
C ALA A 18 -0.40 -4.58 16.66
N LEU A 19 -0.90 -5.29 15.65
CA LEU A 19 -2.27 -5.12 15.14
C LEU A 19 -3.32 -5.53 16.20
N ALA A 20 -3.13 -6.67 16.86
CA ALA A 20 -4.00 -7.14 17.93
C ALA A 20 -4.00 -6.18 19.13
N LEU A 21 -2.83 -5.70 19.54
CA LEU A 21 -2.70 -4.69 20.60
C LEU A 21 -3.45 -3.41 20.22
N ARG A 22 -3.25 -2.87 19.00
CA ARG A 22 -3.94 -1.66 18.54
C ARG A 22 -5.46 -1.81 18.55
N THR A 23 -5.95 -2.95 18.07
CA THR A 23 -7.39 -3.18 17.91
C THR A 23 -8.12 -3.50 19.21
N THR A 24 -7.39 -3.80 20.29
CA THR A 24 -7.95 -4.17 21.61
C THR A 24 -7.59 -3.18 22.73
N ALA A 25 -6.80 -2.14 22.43
CA ALA A 25 -6.30 -1.16 23.39
C ALA A 25 -7.35 -0.16 23.90
N ASP A 26 -8.63 -0.26 23.51
CA ASP A 26 -9.69 0.71 23.86
C ASP A 26 -9.83 0.97 25.38
N THR A 27 -9.42 0.01 26.20
CA THR A 27 -9.44 0.14 27.67
C THR A 27 -8.17 0.76 28.28
N TRP A 28 -7.12 1.00 27.47
CA TRP A 28 -5.79 1.46 27.88
C TRP A 28 -5.37 2.72 27.08
N PRO A 29 -5.61 3.92 27.63
CA PRO A 29 -5.40 5.20 26.92
C PRO A 29 -3.98 5.40 26.40
N GLU A 30 -2.96 5.06 27.19
CA GLU A 30 -1.54 5.23 26.84
C GLU A 30 -1.17 4.34 25.65
N LEU A 31 -1.72 3.13 25.59
CA LEU A 31 -1.49 2.21 24.47
C LEU A 31 -2.28 2.61 23.23
N THR A 32 -3.47 3.18 23.40
CA THR A 32 -4.24 3.78 22.30
C THR A 32 -3.45 4.94 21.68
N GLU A 33 -2.94 5.86 22.51
CA GLU A 33 -2.14 7.00 22.07
C GLU A 33 -0.85 6.55 21.37
N ALA A 34 -0.08 5.66 21.98
CA ALA A 34 1.13 5.11 21.38
C ALA A 34 0.85 4.40 20.04
N SER A 35 -0.31 3.74 19.92
CA SER A 35 -0.71 3.07 18.68
C SER A 35 -1.09 4.04 17.58
N HIS A 36 -1.80 5.13 17.92
CA HIS A 36 -2.09 6.20 16.99
C HIS A 36 -0.82 6.89 16.50
N GLU A 37 0.14 7.15 17.39
CA GLU A 37 1.39 7.79 17.00
C GLU A 37 2.19 6.92 16.03
N ARG A 38 2.36 5.63 16.37
CA ARG A 38 3.03 4.69 15.49
C ARG A 38 2.33 4.53 14.13
N HIS A 39 1.00 4.59 14.10
CA HIS A 39 0.23 4.59 12.85
C HIS A 39 0.56 5.81 12.01
N ARG A 40 0.54 7.02 12.60
CA ARG A 40 0.90 8.27 11.89
C ARG A 40 2.33 8.25 11.37
N GLU A 41 3.29 7.78 12.16
CA GLU A 41 4.69 7.63 11.74
C GLU A 41 4.82 6.69 10.55
N SER A 42 4.10 5.56 10.59
CA SER A 42 4.09 4.58 9.49
C SER A 42 3.50 5.17 8.22
N VAL A 43 2.33 5.82 8.31
CA VAL A 43 1.67 6.47 7.18
C VAL A 43 2.58 7.52 6.56
N LYS A 44 3.24 8.35 7.38
CA LYS A 44 4.20 9.34 6.88
C LYS A 44 5.37 8.68 6.14
N ALA A 45 5.99 7.67 6.71
CA ALA A 45 7.13 6.98 6.09
C ALA A 45 6.74 6.33 4.75
N PHE A 46 5.55 5.73 4.67
CA PHE A 46 5.04 5.16 3.41
C PHE A 46 4.66 6.23 2.40
N SER A 47 4.06 7.34 2.83
CA SER A 47 3.81 8.50 1.95
C SER A 47 5.10 9.03 1.33
N GLU A 48 6.19 9.15 2.10
CA GLU A 48 7.49 9.57 1.56
C GLU A 48 8.04 8.59 0.50
N LEU A 49 7.85 7.27 0.70
CA LEU A 49 8.20 6.27 -0.30
C LEU A 49 7.34 6.41 -1.57
N TYR A 50 6.02 6.53 -1.42
CA TYR A 50 5.11 6.65 -2.55
C TYR A 50 5.34 7.94 -3.33
N GLN A 51 5.76 9.04 -2.68
CA GLN A 51 6.13 10.26 -3.37
C GLN A 51 7.31 10.01 -4.31
N ARG A 52 8.36 9.34 -3.84
CA ARG A 52 9.52 9.01 -4.67
C ARG A 52 9.17 8.11 -5.84
N LEU A 53 8.25 7.15 -5.64
CA LEU A 53 7.76 6.31 -6.73
C LEU A 53 6.98 7.14 -7.75
N MET A 54 6.07 8.01 -7.30
CA MET A 54 5.32 8.89 -8.20
C MET A 54 6.26 9.77 -9.03
N ASP A 55 7.25 10.41 -8.39
CA ASP A 55 8.24 11.23 -9.08
C ASP A 55 9.02 10.43 -10.13
N ALA A 56 9.44 9.20 -9.79
CA ALA A 56 10.17 8.33 -10.72
C ALA A 56 9.33 7.91 -11.94
N TYR A 57 8.03 7.70 -11.74
CA TYR A 57 7.10 7.27 -12.78
C TYR A 57 6.38 8.44 -13.49
N GLY A 58 6.72 9.71 -13.16
CA GLY A 58 6.08 10.88 -13.78
C GLY A 58 4.59 10.98 -13.44
N MET A 59 4.24 10.66 -12.20
CA MET A 59 2.87 10.66 -11.70
C MET A 59 2.69 11.74 -10.65
N ARG A 60 1.44 12.18 -10.47
CA ARG A 60 1.02 13.06 -9.39
C ARG A 60 -0.32 12.62 -8.82
N MET A 61 -0.63 13.09 -7.62
CA MET A 61 -1.96 12.90 -7.03
C MET A 61 -3.04 13.60 -7.86
N ARG A 62 -4.20 12.95 -7.96
CA ARG A 62 -5.43 13.54 -8.50
C ARG A 62 -5.85 14.70 -7.60
N ARG A 63 -6.38 15.78 -8.20
CA ARG A 63 -6.88 16.93 -7.44
C ARG A 63 -7.98 16.50 -6.47
N GLY A 64 -7.88 16.96 -5.23
CA GLY A 64 -8.88 16.71 -4.18
C GLY A 64 -8.57 15.51 -3.28
N VAL A 65 -7.48 14.77 -3.52
CA VAL A 65 -6.96 13.74 -2.64
C VAL A 65 -5.48 13.96 -2.36
N THR A 66 -5.00 13.55 -1.18
CA THR A 66 -3.59 13.64 -0.80
C THR A 66 -2.90 12.29 -0.85
N ILE A 67 -1.57 12.32 -0.78
CA ILE A 67 -0.78 11.10 -0.70
C ILE A 67 -1.04 10.33 0.60
N GLU A 68 -1.33 11.04 1.69
CA GLU A 68 -1.75 10.44 2.95
C GLU A 68 -3.09 9.70 2.80
N ASP A 69 -4.06 10.27 2.07
CA ASP A 69 -5.32 9.56 1.79
C ASP A 69 -5.09 8.24 1.04
N PHE A 70 -4.16 8.24 0.07
CA PHE A 70 -3.75 7.03 -0.63
C PHE A 70 -3.05 6.03 0.29
N SER A 71 -2.10 6.50 1.11
CA SER A 71 -1.37 5.65 2.07
C SER A 71 -2.31 4.99 3.07
N GLU A 72 -3.29 5.73 3.60
CA GLU A 72 -4.30 5.22 4.53
C GLU A 72 -5.20 4.18 3.85
N ALA A 73 -5.68 4.46 2.63
CA ALA A 73 -6.50 3.52 1.88
C ALA A 73 -5.75 2.21 1.58
N LEU A 74 -4.48 2.31 1.17
CA LEU A 74 -3.63 1.16 0.91
C LEU A 74 -3.36 0.35 2.18
N ALA A 75 -3.05 1.02 3.30
CA ALA A 75 -2.85 0.38 4.59
C ALA A 75 -4.10 -0.41 5.03
N ALA A 76 -5.28 0.20 4.94
CA ALA A 76 -6.55 -0.45 5.31
C ALA A 76 -6.82 -1.72 4.46
N ILE A 77 -6.57 -1.65 3.15
CA ILE A 77 -6.71 -2.83 2.27
C ILE A 77 -5.69 -3.92 2.64
N ALA A 78 -4.42 -3.53 2.80
CA ALA A 78 -3.34 -4.46 3.13
C ALA A 78 -3.59 -5.17 4.47
N GLU A 79 -4.04 -4.43 5.50
CA GLU A 79 -4.42 -4.98 6.80
C GLU A 79 -5.57 -6.00 6.68
N GLY A 80 -6.59 -5.72 5.86
CA GLY A 80 -7.69 -6.65 5.62
C GLY A 80 -7.22 -7.98 5.01
N PHE A 81 -6.27 -7.94 4.09
CA PHE A 81 -5.65 -9.16 3.54
C PHE A 81 -4.73 -9.84 4.56
N ALA A 82 -3.95 -9.07 5.32
CA ALA A 82 -3.11 -9.62 6.37
C ALA A 82 -3.95 -10.43 7.38
N ILE A 83 -5.06 -9.88 7.88
CA ILE A 83 -5.95 -10.59 8.82
C ILE A 83 -6.46 -11.92 8.24
N ARG A 84 -6.83 -11.95 6.95
CA ARG A 84 -7.31 -13.18 6.30
C ARG A 84 -6.22 -14.24 6.19
N ALA A 85 -5.00 -13.85 5.82
CA ALA A 85 -3.87 -14.77 5.79
C ALA A 85 -3.68 -15.48 7.14
N LEU A 86 -3.89 -14.78 8.26
CA LEU A 86 -3.77 -15.35 9.62
C LEU A 86 -4.82 -16.38 9.96
N GLN A 87 -6.00 -16.21 9.39
CA GLN A 87 -7.06 -17.19 9.52
C GLN A 87 -6.78 -18.45 8.67
N GLY A 88 -5.62 -18.49 7.99
CA GLY A 88 -5.29 -19.54 7.03
C GLY A 88 -6.09 -19.43 5.73
N LEU A 89 -6.73 -18.28 5.48
CA LEU A 89 -7.48 -18.07 4.26
C LEU A 89 -6.50 -17.73 3.14
N GLU A 90 -6.57 -18.52 2.07
CA GLU A 90 -5.75 -18.32 0.89
C GLU A 90 -6.08 -16.98 0.21
N HIS A 91 -5.05 -16.28 -0.26
CA HIS A 91 -5.22 -15.07 -1.04
C HIS A 91 -5.71 -15.42 -2.44
N PRO A 92 -6.86 -14.89 -2.89
CA PRO A 92 -7.34 -15.17 -4.23
C PRO A 92 -6.32 -14.75 -5.28
N ARG A 93 -6.11 -15.61 -6.27
CA ARG A 93 -5.23 -15.38 -7.42
C ARG A 93 -5.99 -15.56 -8.71
N TYR A 94 -5.60 -14.79 -9.71
CA TYR A 94 -6.21 -14.75 -11.04
C TYR A 94 -5.11 -14.80 -12.08
N ASP A 95 -5.28 -15.63 -13.10
CA ASP A 95 -4.45 -15.58 -14.30
C ASP A 95 -5.18 -14.70 -15.32
N LEU A 96 -4.55 -13.59 -15.69
CA LEU A 96 -5.14 -12.56 -16.53
C LEU A 96 -4.51 -12.61 -17.94
N ASP A 97 -5.33 -12.51 -18.97
CA ASP A 97 -4.91 -12.51 -20.38
C ASP A 97 -4.43 -11.12 -20.85
N GLY A 98 -4.95 -10.06 -20.23
CA GLY A 98 -4.64 -8.67 -20.51
C GLY A 98 -5.54 -8.01 -21.58
N ASP A 99 -6.61 -8.69 -21.99
CA ASP A 99 -7.44 -8.27 -23.14
C ASP A 99 -8.30 -7.03 -22.87
N ASP A 100 -8.55 -6.69 -21.60
CA ASP A 100 -9.36 -5.54 -21.16
C ASP A 100 -8.52 -4.37 -20.61
N GLY A 101 -7.22 -4.36 -20.90
CA GLY A 101 -6.28 -3.37 -20.34
C GLY A 101 -5.85 -3.69 -18.91
N MET A 102 -6.17 -4.87 -18.39
CA MET A 102 -5.51 -5.44 -17.21
C MET A 102 -4.09 -5.92 -17.55
N PRO A 103 -3.20 -6.01 -16.54
CA PRO A 103 -1.90 -6.67 -16.74
C PRO A 103 -2.10 -8.17 -16.96
N SER A 104 -1.24 -8.78 -17.79
CA SER A 104 -1.26 -10.23 -17.98
C SER A 104 -0.50 -10.99 -16.87
N GLY A 105 -0.76 -12.29 -16.76
CA GLY A 105 -0.10 -13.23 -15.83
C GLY A 105 -0.84 -13.45 -14.52
N GLU A 106 -0.16 -14.08 -13.54
CA GLU A 106 -0.74 -14.36 -12.22
C GLU A 106 -0.72 -13.11 -11.32
N TRP A 107 -1.90 -12.71 -10.86
CA TRP A 107 -2.10 -11.60 -9.94
C TRP A 107 -2.87 -12.01 -8.70
N THR A 108 -2.47 -11.48 -7.55
CA THR A 108 -3.29 -11.58 -6.33
C THR A 108 -4.41 -10.54 -6.36
N LEU A 109 -5.54 -10.81 -5.68
CA LEU A 109 -6.59 -9.82 -5.50
C LEU A 109 -6.08 -8.53 -4.83
N LEU A 110 -5.12 -8.66 -3.89
CA LEU A 110 -4.45 -7.52 -3.29
C LEU A 110 -3.73 -6.69 -4.36
N GLY A 111 -2.92 -7.31 -5.23
CA GLY A 111 -2.23 -6.61 -6.31
C GLY A 111 -3.18 -5.85 -7.24
N LEU A 112 -4.33 -6.45 -7.59
CA LEU A 112 -5.37 -5.80 -8.38
C LEU A 112 -6.04 -4.64 -7.65
N ALA A 113 -6.27 -4.77 -6.33
CA ALA A 113 -6.80 -3.69 -5.51
C ALA A 113 -5.81 -2.51 -5.43
N VAL A 114 -4.51 -2.77 -5.23
CA VAL A 114 -3.46 -1.73 -5.22
C VAL A 114 -3.41 -1.03 -6.58
N ARG A 115 -3.43 -1.78 -7.68
CA ARG A 115 -3.48 -1.18 -9.03
C ARG A 115 -4.70 -0.27 -9.20
N SER A 116 -5.86 -0.70 -8.71
CA SER A 116 -7.10 0.09 -8.79
C SER A 116 -7.02 1.37 -7.95
N LEU A 117 -6.38 1.31 -6.77
CA LEU A 117 -6.09 2.51 -5.98
C LEU A 117 -5.16 3.46 -6.74
N VAL A 118 -4.08 2.96 -7.34
CA VAL A 118 -3.16 3.80 -8.13
C VAL A 118 -3.92 4.48 -9.28
N ALA A 119 -4.73 3.74 -10.03
CA ALA A 119 -5.54 4.32 -11.12
C ALA A 119 -6.59 5.34 -10.64
N GLY A 120 -7.12 5.16 -9.43
CA GLY A 120 -8.09 6.07 -8.82
C GLY A 120 -7.46 7.35 -8.28
N PHE A 121 -6.34 7.25 -7.58
CA PHE A 121 -5.71 8.34 -6.82
C PHE A 121 -4.67 9.12 -7.61
N MET A 122 -4.05 8.51 -8.63
CA MET A 122 -2.91 9.09 -9.34
C MET A 122 -3.26 9.35 -10.80
N VAL A 123 -2.61 10.36 -11.37
CA VAL A 123 -2.68 10.72 -12.80
C VAL A 123 -1.29 11.09 -13.30
N PRO A 124 -1.02 11.01 -14.61
CA PRO A 124 0.24 11.49 -15.17
C PRO A 124 0.50 12.96 -14.81
N ASP A 125 1.78 13.28 -14.63
CA ASP A 125 2.25 14.63 -14.39
C ASP A 125 2.69 15.29 -15.71
N ASP A 126 1.73 15.95 -16.36
CA ASP A 126 1.90 16.56 -17.70
C ASP A 126 3.06 17.58 -17.76
N ASP A 127 3.46 18.16 -16.62
CA ASP A 127 4.54 19.15 -16.53
C ASP A 127 5.95 18.53 -16.69
N GLN A 128 6.12 17.23 -16.37
CA GLN A 128 7.42 16.55 -16.49
C GLN A 128 7.76 16.15 -17.93
N ASP A 129 6.76 15.88 -18.76
CA ASP A 129 6.92 15.60 -20.19
C ASP A 129 7.43 16.85 -20.95
N GLY A 130 6.98 18.04 -20.55
CA GLY A 130 7.49 19.31 -21.09
C GLY A 130 8.95 19.58 -20.73
N GLN A 131 9.37 19.22 -19.52
CA GLN A 131 10.74 19.45 -19.03
C GLN A 131 11.76 18.45 -19.62
N ARG A 132 11.35 17.18 -19.86
CA ARG A 132 12.16 16.18 -20.58
C ARG A 132 12.32 16.53 -22.05
N ALA A 133 11.29 17.04 -22.72
CA ALA A 133 11.38 17.54 -24.09
C ALA A 133 12.30 18.75 -24.24
N ALA A 134 12.32 19.66 -23.24
CA ALA A 134 13.17 20.85 -23.24
C ALA A 134 14.66 20.59 -22.92
N SER A 135 14.98 19.49 -22.23
CA SER A 135 16.36 19.14 -21.83
C SER A 135 17.10 18.26 -22.85
N GLY A 136 16.43 17.89 -23.94
CA GLY A 136 16.96 17.07 -25.04
C GLY A 136 17.39 17.85 -26.29
N THR A 137 17.61 19.17 -26.20
CA THR A 137 18.15 20.03 -27.28
C THR A 137 19.53 20.55 -26.89
#